data_AF-A0A951JNW6-F1
#
_entry.id   AF-A0A951JNW6-F1
#
_cell.length_a   1.000
_cell.length_b   1.000
_cell.length_c   1.000
_cell.angle_alpha   90.00
_cell.angle_beta   90.00
_cell.angle_gamma   90.00
#
_symmetry.space_group_name_H-M   'P 1'
#
loop_
_entity.id
_entity.type
_entity.pdbx_description
1 polymer ?
#
loop_
_entity_poly.entity_id
_entity_poly.type
_entity_poly.pdbx_seq_one_letter_code
_entity_poly.pdbx_strand_id
1 'polypeptide(L)'
;ATFASLRQRAAAADVVVASIAIAPFQYRALGIGGGLPAFVEGLAASGKPVVAVSLGSPYLLDAFPSVPAYLLAWDTGAPAEAAAARGLLGAIPITGRLPVSLPPHHRAGEGIDRRP
;
A
#
# COMPACT_ATOMS: atom_id res chain seq x y z
N ALA A 1 9.95 -3.52 15.51
CA ALA A 1 8.65 -3.94 16.08
C ALA A 1 8.29 -5.30 15.52
N THR A 2 7.67 -6.19 16.30
CA THR A 2 7.17 -7.47 15.77
C THR A 2 5.79 -7.27 15.17
N PHE A 3 5.38 -8.12 14.21
CA PHE A 3 4.02 -8.07 13.67
C PHE A 3 2.94 -8.21 14.74
N ALA A 4 3.18 -9.00 15.79
CA ALA A 4 2.28 -9.09 16.94
C ALA A 4 2.05 -7.73 17.61
N SER A 5 3.13 -7.00 17.94
CA SER A 5 3.02 -5.66 18.54
C SER A 5 2.35 -4.63 17.64
N LEU A 6 2.54 -4.74 16.31
CA LEU A 6 1.90 -3.85 15.34
C LEU A 6 0.40 -4.14 15.21
N ARG A 7 -0.02 -5.42 15.22
CA ARG A 7 -1.45 -5.79 15.22
C ARG A 7 -2.20 -5.22 16.43
N GLN A 8 -1.58 -5.27 17.62
CA GLN A 8 -2.20 -4.71 18.82
C GLN A 8 -2.42 -3.19 18.70
N ARG A 9 -1.44 -2.46 18.14
CA ARG A 9 -1.58 -1.02 17.88
C ARG A 9 -2.63 -0.72 16.81
N ALA A 10 -2.66 -1.52 15.74
CA ALA A 10 -3.65 -1.40 14.68
C ALA A 10 -5.09 -1.61 15.20
N ALA A 11 -5.28 -2.57 16.11
CA ALA A 11 -6.59 -2.81 16.73
C ALA A 11 -7.09 -1.60 17.55
N ALA A 12 -6.18 -0.86 18.18
CA ALA A 12 -6.48 0.34 18.95
C ALA A 12 -6.64 1.62 18.09
N ALA A 13 -6.25 1.58 16.81
CA ALA A 13 -6.35 2.72 15.91
C ALA A 13 -7.72 2.80 15.22
N ASP A 14 -8.14 4.01 14.85
CA ASP A 14 -9.35 4.23 14.05
C ASP A 14 -9.12 3.94 12.56
N VAL A 15 -7.90 4.21 12.08
CA VAL A 15 -7.46 3.99 10.69
C VAL A 15 -6.04 3.46 10.71
N VAL A 16 -5.72 2.55 9.78
CA VAL A 16 -4.39 1.97 9.63
C VAL A 16 -3.83 2.30 8.26
N VAL A 17 -2.65 2.93 8.24
CA VAL A 17 -1.87 3.14 7.01
C VAL A 17 -0.64 2.24 7.06
N ALA A 18 -0.65 1.18 6.24
CA ALA A 18 0.46 0.23 6.12
C ALA A 18 1.36 0.65 4.95
N SER A 19 2.43 1.39 5.25
CA SER A 19 3.41 1.81 4.25
C SER A 19 4.51 0.78 4.08
N ILE A 20 4.76 0.35 2.84
CA ILE A 20 5.67 -0.75 2.50
C ILE A 20 6.65 -0.25 1.44
N ALA A 21 7.93 -0.18 1.80
CA ALA A 21 9.01 0.26 0.91
C ALA A 21 9.78 -0.93 0.37
N ILE A 22 9.57 -1.26 -0.90
CA ILE A 22 10.32 -2.30 -1.62
C ILE A 22 10.69 -1.72 -2.97
N ALA A 23 11.99 -1.56 -3.24
CA ALA A 23 12.42 -1.09 -4.55
C ALA A 23 12.09 -2.13 -5.63
N PRO A 24 11.79 -1.73 -6.89
CA PRO A 24 11.34 -2.66 -7.94
C PRO A 24 12.28 -3.86 -8.19
N PHE A 25 13.59 -3.64 -8.12
CA PHE A 25 14.58 -4.72 -8.29
C PHE A 25 14.58 -5.73 -7.12
N GLN A 26 14.15 -5.28 -5.94
CA GLN A 26 14.07 -6.11 -4.75
C GLN A 26 12.81 -6.98 -4.75
N TYR A 27 11.72 -6.57 -5.40
CA TYR A 27 10.50 -7.39 -5.47
C TYR A 27 10.77 -8.78 -6.06
N ARG A 28 11.50 -8.86 -7.18
CA ARG A 28 11.84 -10.15 -7.82
C ARG A 28 12.83 -10.98 -7.01
N ALA A 29 13.63 -10.36 -6.15
CA ALA A 29 14.66 -11.01 -5.35
C ALA A 29 14.20 -11.41 -3.94
N LEU A 30 13.23 -10.67 -3.35
CA LEU A 30 12.82 -10.82 -1.96
C LEU A 30 11.66 -11.80 -1.75
N GLY A 31 11.00 -12.24 -2.83
CA GLY A 31 9.91 -13.21 -2.80
C GLY A 31 9.00 -13.03 -1.59
N ILE A 32 8.47 -11.81 -1.38
CA ILE A 32 7.90 -11.27 -0.13
C ILE A 32 7.89 -12.27 1.04
N GLY A 33 9.09 -12.59 1.53
CA GLY A 33 9.28 -13.57 2.59
C GLY A 33 9.01 -12.95 3.96
N GLY A 34 8.92 -13.80 4.98
CA GLY A 34 8.96 -13.32 6.38
C GLY A 34 7.63 -12.89 6.98
N GLY A 35 6.48 -13.24 6.37
CA GLY A 35 5.16 -13.08 6.98
C GLY A 35 4.46 -11.74 6.73
N LEU A 36 5.06 -10.85 5.94
CA LEU A 36 4.42 -9.58 5.55
C LEU A 36 3.07 -9.79 4.84
N PRO A 37 2.92 -10.71 3.85
CA PRO A 37 1.63 -10.94 3.20
C PRO A 37 0.53 -11.30 4.20
N ALA A 38 0.81 -12.29 5.05
CA ALA A 38 -0.12 -12.74 6.10
C ALA A 38 -0.43 -11.64 7.13
N PHE A 39 0.54 -10.78 7.44
CA PHE A 39 0.31 -9.64 8.34
C PHE A 39 -0.63 -8.61 7.72
N VAL A 40 -0.41 -8.21 6.46
CA VAL A 40 -1.24 -7.21 5.77
C VAL A 40 -2.64 -7.75 5.50
N GLU A 41 -2.76 -9.01 5.07
CA GLU A 41 -4.05 -9.70 4.94
C GLU A 41 -4.80 -9.75 6.29
N GLY A 42 -4.10 -10.03 7.39
CA GLY A 42 -4.69 -9.98 8.73
C GLY A 42 -5.17 -8.59 9.14
N LEU A 43 -4.49 -7.52 8.69
CA LEU A 43 -4.98 -6.15 8.87
C LEU A 43 -6.24 -5.91 8.05
N ALA A 44 -6.28 -6.32 6.78
CA ALA A 44 -7.44 -6.18 5.92
C ALA A 44 -8.68 -6.91 6.49
N ALA A 45 -8.48 -8.10 7.05
CA ALA A 45 -9.53 -8.89 7.68
C ALA A 45 -9.99 -8.37 9.07
N SER A 46 -9.32 -7.35 9.63
CA SER A 46 -9.61 -6.85 10.98
C SER A 46 -10.90 -6.02 11.11
N GLY A 47 -11.52 -5.67 9.98
CA GLY A 47 -12.67 -4.76 9.93
C GLY A 47 -12.33 -3.28 10.14
N LYS A 48 -11.05 -2.94 10.33
CA LYS A 48 -10.57 -1.56 10.38
C LYS A 48 -10.47 -0.96 8.97
N PRO A 49 -10.63 0.37 8.82
CA PRO A 49 -10.20 1.07 7.61
C PRO A 49 -8.69 0.92 7.44
N VAL A 50 -8.27 0.15 6.42
CA VAL A 50 -6.85 -0.08 6.11
C VAL A 50 -6.52 0.47 4.73
N VAL A 51 -5.42 1.23 4.64
CA VAL A 51 -4.81 1.63 3.38
C VAL A 51 -3.42 1.04 3.30
N ALA A 52 -3.15 0.23 2.28
CA ALA A 52 -1.81 -0.22 1.95
C ALA A 52 -1.17 0.79 0.99
N VAL A 53 0.01 1.29 1.34
CA VAL A 53 0.78 2.23 0.51
C VAL A 53 2.04 1.52 0.03
N SER A 54 2.16 1.31 -1.27
CA SER A 54 3.39 0.79 -1.85
C SER A 54 4.32 1.92 -2.28
N LEU A 55 5.50 1.94 -1.67
CA LEU A 55 6.62 2.82 -1.98
C LEU A 55 7.60 2.00 -2.84
N GLY A 56 7.78 2.39 -4.10
CA GLY A 56 8.61 1.68 -5.08
C GLY A 56 7.82 0.68 -5.94
N SER A 57 7.89 -0.61 -5.62
CA SER A 57 7.35 -1.69 -6.45
C SER A 57 5.82 -1.69 -6.50
N PRO A 58 5.18 -1.70 -7.68
CA PRO A 58 3.73 -1.66 -7.75
C PRO A 58 3.08 -3.04 -7.52
N TYR A 59 3.86 -4.11 -7.58
CA TYR A 59 3.39 -5.50 -7.64
C TYR A 59 3.06 -6.13 -6.27
N LEU A 60 3.09 -5.37 -5.18
CA LEU A 60 2.79 -5.91 -3.85
C LEU A 60 1.32 -6.31 -3.67
N LEU A 61 0.42 -5.72 -4.48
CA LEU A 61 -1.02 -5.99 -4.40
C LEU A 61 -1.36 -7.48 -4.54
N ASP A 62 -0.64 -8.22 -5.38
CA ASP A 62 -0.85 -9.66 -5.58
C ASP A 62 -0.62 -10.49 -4.31
N ALA A 63 0.23 -10.01 -3.40
CA ALA A 63 0.52 -10.70 -2.15
C ALA A 63 -0.52 -10.45 -1.06
N PHE A 64 -1.33 -9.40 -1.18
CA PHE A 64 -2.39 -9.08 -0.21
C PHE A 64 -3.62 -8.47 -0.92
N PRO A 65 -4.26 -9.21 -1.84
CA PRO A 65 -5.33 -8.68 -2.68
C PRO A 65 -6.58 -8.26 -1.91
N SER A 66 -6.73 -8.66 -0.63
CA SER A 66 -7.91 -8.31 0.17
C SER A 66 -7.88 -6.88 0.74
N VAL A 67 -6.78 -6.12 0.57
CA VAL A 67 -6.71 -4.76 1.10
C VAL A 67 -7.78 -3.85 0.45
N PRO A 68 -8.58 -3.12 1.24
CA PRO A 68 -9.71 -2.37 0.69
C PRO A 68 -9.29 -1.10 -0.04
N ALA A 69 -8.09 -0.58 0.25
CA ALA A 69 -7.49 0.56 -0.43
C ALA A 69 -6.00 0.35 -0.64
N TYR A 70 -5.52 0.61 -1.86
CA TYR A 70 -4.13 0.47 -2.27
C TYR A 70 -3.64 1.73 -2.99
N LEU A 71 -2.60 2.36 -2.48
CA LEU A 71 -2.00 3.57 -3.03
C LEU A 71 -0.58 3.27 -3.53
N LEU A 72 -0.27 3.69 -4.76
CA LEU A 72 1.05 3.59 -5.35
C LEU A 72 1.75 4.94 -5.33
N ALA A 73 2.90 5.00 -4.67
CA ALA A 73 3.75 6.19 -4.59
C ALA A 73 4.98 6.12 -5.49
N TRP A 74 5.25 4.96 -6.11
CA TRP A 74 6.28 4.68 -7.15
C TRP A 74 7.75 4.86 -6.76
N ASP A 75 8.03 5.55 -5.66
CA ASP A 75 9.38 5.80 -5.15
C ASP A 75 9.40 5.54 -3.63
N THR A 76 10.60 5.28 -3.10
CA THR A 76 10.88 5.10 -1.67
C THR A 76 11.46 6.35 -1.02
N GLY A 77 11.65 7.44 -1.78
CA GLY A 77 12.19 8.70 -1.27
C GLY A 77 11.18 9.58 -0.54
N ALA A 78 11.69 10.45 0.33
CA ALA A 78 10.88 11.39 1.13
C ALA A 78 9.85 12.24 0.34
N PRO A 79 10.13 12.69 -0.91
CA PRO A 79 9.11 13.40 -1.69
C PRO A 79 7.87 12.55 -1.98
N ALA A 80 8.04 11.26 -2.28
CA ALA A 80 6.93 10.36 -2.56
C ALA A 80 6.14 10.00 -1.31
N GLU A 81 6.82 9.80 -0.18
CA GLU A 81 6.16 9.63 1.13
C GLU A 81 5.32 10.86 1.50
N ALA A 82 5.88 12.06 1.34
CA ALA A 82 5.17 13.31 1.62
C ALA A 82 3.96 13.51 0.69
N ALA A 83 4.08 13.16 -0.59
CA ALA A 83 2.97 13.21 -1.54
C ALA A 83 1.87 12.20 -1.17
N ALA A 84 2.24 10.96 -0.80
CA ALA A 84 1.28 9.95 -0.35
C ALA A 84 0.53 10.42 0.91
N ALA A 85 1.24 10.94 1.91
CA ALA A 85 0.63 11.48 3.12
C ALA A 85 -0.34 12.63 2.81
N ARG A 86 0.08 13.59 1.98
CA ARG A 86 -0.77 14.72 1.56
C ARG A 86 -2.01 14.25 0.80
N GLY A 87 -1.88 13.26 -0.09
CA GLY A 87 -3.00 12.69 -0.84
C GLY A 87 -4.00 11.97 0.07
N LEU A 88 -3.51 11.14 1.00
CA LEU A 88 -4.35 10.43 1.97
C LEU A 88 -5.11 11.37 2.91
N LEU A 89 -4.50 12.50 3.26
CA LEU A 89 -5.13 13.54 4.09
C LEU A 89 -5.99 14.52 3.29
N GLY A 90 -6.15 14.33 1.97
CA GLY A 90 -6.94 15.22 1.11
C GLY A 90 -6.32 16.59 0.87
N ALA A 91 -5.05 16.80 1.23
CA ALA A 91 -4.36 18.08 1.02
C ALA A 91 -3.99 18.34 -0.45
N ILE A 92 -3.92 17.28 -1.26
CA ILE A 92 -3.71 17.34 -2.71
C ILE A 92 -4.63 16.30 -3.38
N PRO A 93 -5.07 16.53 -4.64
CA PRO A 93 -5.84 15.53 -5.37
C PRO A 93 -4.98 14.31 -5.73
N ILE A 94 -5.61 13.14 -5.84
CA ILE A 94 -5.03 11.92 -6.39
C ILE A 94 -5.64 11.72 -7.77
N THR A 95 -4.82 11.87 -8.82
CA THR A 95 -5.24 11.73 -10.23
C THR A 95 -4.29 10.85 -11.04
N GLY A 96 -3.41 10.11 -10.36
CA GLY A 96 -2.45 9.22 -11.00
C GLY A 96 -3.15 8.13 -11.81
N ARG A 97 -2.46 7.64 -12.84
CA ARG A 97 -2.88 6.49 -13.66
C ARG A 97 -1.74 5.49 -13.75
N LEU A 98 -2.08 4.21 -13.81
CA LEU A 98 -1.12 3.13 -13.93
C LEU A 98 -0.38 3.21 -15.28
N PRO A 99 0.96 3.35 -15.31
CA PRO A 99 1.72 3.28 -16.56
C PRO A 99 1.92 1.83 -17.04
N VAL A 100 1.64 0.85 -16.18
CA VAL A 100 1.79 -0.59 -16.43
C VAL A 100 0.59 -1.35 -15.87
N SER A 101 0.28 -2.53 -16.41
CA SER A 101 -0.74 -3.41 -15.83
C SER A 101 -0.24 -4.07 -14.55
N LEU A 102 -1.17 -4.37 -13.64
CA LEU A 102 -0.96 -5.18 -12.43
C LEU A 102 -1.86 -6.42 -12.49
N PRO A 103 -1.52 -7.44 -13.30
CA PRO A 103 -2.31 -8.65 -13.39
C PRO A 103 -2.33 -9.40 -12.05
N PRO A 104 -3.46 -10.05 -11.70
CA PRO A 104 -4.72 -10.09 -12.43
C PRO A 104 -5.66 -8.88 -12.18
N HIS A 105 -5.27 -7.93 -11.33
CA HIS A 105 -6.16 -6.95 -10.72
C HIS A 105 -6.51 -5.73 -11.59
N HIS A 106 -5.51 -5.12 -12.26
CA HIS A 106 -5.68 -3.83 -12.93
C HIS A 106 -4.93 -3.75 -14.27
N ARG A 107 -5.47 -2.99 -15.21
CA ARG A 107 -4.85 -2.69 -16.51
C ARG A 107 -4.12 -1.35 -16.49
N ALA A 108 -3.11 -1.22 -17.36
CA ALA A 108 -2.50 0.08 -17.64
C ALA A 108 -3.56 1.12 -18.03
N GLY A 109 -3.39 2.35 -17.53
CA GLY A 109 -4.33 3.45 -17.70
C GLY A 109 -5.40 3.54 -16.60
N GLU A 110 -5.58 2.53 -15.75
CA GLU A 110 -6.51 2.61 -14.62
C GLU A 110 -5.99 3.52 -13.49
N GLY A 111 -6.92 4.09 -12.72
CA GLY A 111 -6.63 4.90 -11.54
C GLY A 111 -7.92 5.57 -11.04
N ILE A 112 -7.95 5.88 -9.74
CA ILE A 112 -9.11 6.50 -9.10
C ILE A 112 -8.84 7.99 -8.94
N ASP A 113 -9.77 8.83 -9.37
CA ASP A 113 -9.75 10.26 -9.07
C ASP A 113 -10.30 10.51 -7.66
N ARG A 114 -9.46 11.09 -6.80
CA ARG A 114 -9.89 11.61 -5.50
C ARG A 114 -9.58 13.10 -5.43
N ARG A 115 -10.61 13.89 -5.20
CA ARG A 115 -10.50 15.33 -4.93
C ARG A 115 -10.55 15.55 -3.41
N PRO A 116 -9.97 16.65 -2.91
CA PRO A 116 -10.11 17.08 -1.52
C PRO A 116 -11.56 17.14 -1.05
#